data_AF-A0A7S3U4T2-F1
#
_entry.id   AF-A0A7S3U4T2-F1
#
_cell.length_a   1.000
_cell.length_b   1.000
_cell.length_c   1.000
_cell.angle_alpha   90.00
_cell.angle_beta   90.00
_cell.angle_gamma   90.00
#
_symmetry.space_group_name_H-M   'P 1'
#
loop_
_entity.id
_entity.type
_entity.pdbx_description
1 polymer ?
#
loop_
_entity_poly.entity_id
_entity_poly.type
_entity_poly.pdbx_seq_one_letter_code
_entity_poly.pdbx_strand_id
1 'polypeptide(L)'
;WISTNSSAVAACGVFMAPLVGKVVRVIGTQRADLNGQEGRVESFNDATGRYNVILRSGELVALLPARCQPTAGGGGERAGGGRQGFDVRGLARSLPPPHQLAAGLAAVLCLVSGWSMGNAALAALVLFVVMTAVRDPGGPLAAARSAANAAADSMERVTGQRFTPAQVTCLLLSTAAFAYYFWLAPAATSGYGGRGSGYRERGGYDSGGDRRTTYGARRRGSDSGGWSGDGYGGFSSSSWDLGYLLSAGVLGRMVWSLGGGGTAAGWSFGELVRRAQTMDIWQLLMLSNLIQRVLGGGQRRGGFGGYGGYGRRRMYF
;
A
#
# COMPACT_ATOMS: atom_id res chain seq x y z
N TRP A 1 -64.06 6.12 -33.12
CA TRP A 1 -63.66 5.54 -31.82
C TRP A 1 -62.16 5.65 -31.71
N ILE A 2 -61.72 6.62 -30.92
CA ILE A 2 -60.37 7.20 -30.91
C ILE A 2 -59.43 6.33 -30.10
N SER A 3 -58.26 6.02 -30.66
CA SER A 3 -57.13 5.43 -29.95
C SER A 3 -56.52 6.45 -29.00
N THR A 4 -56.39 6.10 -27.72
CA THR A 4 -55.54 6.84 -26.78
C THR A 4 -54.25 6.09 -26.56
N ASN A 5 -53.17 6.75 -27.00
CA ASN A 5 -51.77 6.41 -26.82
C ASN A 5 -51.40 6.35 -25.33
N SER A 6 -50.88 5.21 -24.88
CA SER A 6 -50.12 5.11 -23.62
C SER A 6 -48.67 5.50 -23.89
N SER A 7 -48.40 6.80 -23.82
CA SER A 7 -47.09 7.40 -23.92
C SER A 7 -46.28 7.15 -22.64
N ALA A 8 -45.19 6.39 -22.81
CA ALA A 8 -43.86 6.61 -22.23
C ALA A 8 -43.75 7.57 -21.03
N VAL A 9 -43.81 7.01 -19.83
CA VAL A 9 -43.12 7.61 -18.67
C VAL A 9 -41.67 7.11 -18.71
N ALA A 10 -40.81 7.90 -19.33
CA ALA A 10 -39.36 7.73 -19.31
C ALA A 10 -38.83 8.07 -17.92
N ALA A 11 -38.88 7.12 -17.00
CA ALA A 11 -38.12 7.18 -15.77
C ALA A 11 -36.64 6.95 -16.13
N CYS A 12 -35.82 7.99 -15.99
CA CYS A 12 -34.35 7.90 -15.92
C CYS A 12 -33.95 7.23 -14.59
N GLY A 13 -34.48 6.04 -14.35
CA GLY A 13 -34.04 5.15 -13.29
C GLY A 13 -32.85 4.39 -13.84
N VAL A 14 -31.78 4.37 -13.07
CA VAL A 14 -30.66 3.45 -13.27
C VAL A 14 -31.26 2.05 -13.38
N PHE A 15 -31.44 1.55 -14.61
CA PHE A 15 -31.88 0.18 -14.87
C PHE A 15 -30.74 -0.74 -14.47
N MET A 16 -30.59 -0.97 -13.16
CA MET A 16 -29.73 -2.04 -12.66
C MET A 16 -30.28 -3.33 -13.25
N ALA A 17 -29.62 -3.84 -14.29
CA ALA A 17 -30.06 -4.96 -15.09
C ALA A 17 -30.33 -6.19 -14.19
N PRO A 18 -31.60 -6.45 -13.80
CA PRO A 18 -31.92 -7.22 -12.60
C PRO A 18 -31.72 -8.74 -12.79
N LEU A 19 -31.28 -9.14 -13.97
CA LEU A 19 -31.10 -10.53 -14.39
C LEU A 19 -29.63 -10.96 -14.47
N VAL A 20 -28.66 -10.05 -14.34
CA VAL A 20 -27.23 -10.40 -14.38
C VAL A 20 -26.91 -11.39 -13.26
N GLY A 21 -26.25 -12.50 -13.60
CA GLY A 21 -25.88 -13.58 -12.68
C GLY A 21 -26.95 -14.66 -12.47
N LYS A 22 -28.21 -14.44 -12.91
CA LYS A 22 -29.31 -15.41 -12.78
C LYS A 22 -29.36 -16.37 -13.97
N VAL A 23 -29.97 -17.53 -13.75
CA VAL A 23 -30.31 -18.48 -14.83
C VAL A 23 -31.63 -18.06 -15.45
N VAL A 24 -31.65 -17.93 -16.77
CA VAL A 24 -32.82 -17.53 -17.56
C VAL A 24 -33.11 -18.58 -18.62
N ARG A 25 -34.40 -18.77 -18.91
CA ARG A 25 -34.86 -19.55 -20.06
C ARG A 25 -35.13 -18.61 -21.22
N VAL A 26 -34.63 -18.98 -22.39
CA VAL A 26 -34.81 -18.21 -23.63
C VAL A 26 -36.19 -18.50 -24.21
N ILE A 27 -36.96 -17.45 -24.52
CA ILE A 27 -38.30 -17.57 -25.11
C ILE A 27 -38.52 -16.58 -26.25
N GLY A 28 -39.22 -17.01 -27.29
CA GLY A 28 -39.69 -16.16 -28.40
C GLY A 28 -38.59 -15.58 -29.30
N THR A 29 -37.45 -16.24 -29.46
CA THR A 29 -36.44 -15.90 -30.48
C THR A 29 -36.86 -16.40 -31.85
N GLN A 30 -36.40 -15.72 -32.92
CA GLN A 30 -36.60 -16.17 -34.31
C GLN A 30 -35.95 -17.53 -34.60
N ARG A 31 -34.84 -17.79 -33.92
CA ARG A 31 -34.15 -19.08 -33.89
C ARG A 31 -34.88 -20.03 -32.95
N ALA A 32 -35.64 -20.98 -33.51
CA ALA A 32 -36.46 -21.92 -32.75
C ALA A 32 -35.64 -22.93 -31.93
N ASP A 33 -34.42 -23.22 -32.37
CA ASP A 33 -33.41 -24.05 -31.71
C ASP A 33 -32.99 -23.50 -30.34
N LEU A 34 -33.04 -22.18 -30.16
CA LEU A 34 -32.66 -21.51 -28.91
C LEU A 34 -33.82 -21.43 -27.91
N ASN A 35 -35.07 -21.52 -28.37
CA ASN A 35 -36.24 -21.41 -27.51
C ASN A 35 -36.35 -22.62 -26.58
N GLY A 36 -36.52 -22.35 -25.28
CA GLY A 36 -36.57 -23.38 -24.24
C GLY A 36 -35.22 -23.76 -23.66
N GLN A 37 -34.11 -23.32 -24.25
CA GLN A 37 -32.79 -23.51 -23.65
C GLN A 37 -32.60 -22.61 -22.42
N GLU A 38 -31.82 -23.10 -21.47
CA GLU A 38 -31.45 -22.38 -20.25
C GLU A 38 -30.00 -21.92 -20.33
N GLY A 39 -29.75 -20.70 -19.85
CA GLY A 39 -28.43 -20.10 -19.83
C GLY A 39 -28.25 -19.14 -18.66
N ARG A 40 -27.00 -18.80 -18.36
CA ARG A 40 -26.66 -17.85 -17.31
C ARG A 40 -26.34 -16.49 -17.92
N VAL A 41 -26.94 -15.45 -17.38
CA VAL A 41 -26.65 -14.08 -17.80
C VAL A 41 -25.29 -13.65 -17.23
N GLU A 42 -24.33 -13.35 -18.09
CA GLU A 42 -22.98 -12.93 -17.68
C GLU A 42 -22.88 -11.40 -17.55
N SER A 43 -23.35 -10.68 -18.56
CA SER A 43 -23.27 -9.22 -18.62
C SER A 43 -24.47 -8.61 -19.36
N PHE A 44 -24.74 -7.34 -19.09
CA PHE A 44 -25.71 -6.54 -19.83
C PHE A 44 -24.95 -5.49 -20.65
N ASN A 45 -25.26 -5.39 -21.93
CA ASN A 45 -24.65 -4.42 -22.82
C ASN A 45 -25.57 -3.21 -22.98
N ASP A 46 -25.26 -2.13 -22.25
CA ASP A 46 -26.03 -0.89 -22.24
C ASP A 46 -26.15 -0.24 -23.63
N ALA A 47 -25.13 -0.38 -24.48
CA ALA A 47 -25.13 0.22 -25.81
C ALA A 47 -26.16 -0.44 -26.75
N THR A 48 -26.45 -1.72 -26.55
CA THR A 48 -27.40 -2.48 -27.39
C THR A 48 -28.71 -2.82 -26.69
N GLY A 49 -28.77 -2.63 -25.37
CA GLY A 49 -29.89 -3.05 -24.53
C GLY A 49 -30.11 -4.56 -24.48
N ARG A 50 -29.05 -5.36 -24.65
CA ARG A 50 -29.11 -6.83 -24.71
C ARG A 50 -28.30 -7.49 -23.61
N TYR A 51 -28.78 -8.64 -23.13
CA TYR A 51 -28.08 -9.52 -22.21
C TYR A 51 -27.18 -10.50 -22.96
N ASN A 52 -25.93 -10.63 -22.53
CA ASN A 52 -25.05 -11.71 -22.95
C ASN A 52 -25.33 -12.94 -22.07
N VAL A 53 -25.96 -13.94 -22.66
CA VAL A 53 -26.34 -15.18 -21.98
C VAL A 53 -25.47 -16.31 -22.50
N ILE A 54 -24.79 -17.00 -21.59
CA ILE A 54 -24.05 -18.23 -21.91
C ILE A 54 -25.01 -19.40 -21.75
N LEU A 55 -25.33 -20.06 -22.85
CA LEU A 55 -26.18 -21.25 -22.86
C LEU A 55 -25.43 -22.46 -22.30
N ARG A 56 -26.16 -23.53 -21.96
CA ARG A 56 -25.55 -24.81 -21.52
C ARG A 56 -24.60 -25.42 -22.56
N SER A 57 -24.77 -25.09 -23.85
CA SER A 57 -23.87 -25.46 -24.93
C SER A 57 -22.50 -24.76 -24.89
N GLY A 58 -22.38 -23.68 -24.10
CA GLY A 58 -21.21 -22.79 -24.09
C GLY A 58 -21.28 -21.65 -25.12
N GLU A 59 -22.31 -21.61 -25.97
CA GLU A 59 -22.52 -20.52 -26.92
C GLU A 59 -22.99 -19.25 -26.19
N LEU A 60 -22.37 -18.11 -26.51
CA LEU A 60 -22.73 -16.80 -25.99
C LEU A 60 -23.73 -16.13 -26.94
N VAL A 61 -24.93 -15.85 -26.45
CA VAL A 61 -26.03 -15.27 -27.25
C VAL A 61 -26.49 -13.95 -26.65
N ALA A 62 -26.60 -12.93 -27.48
CA ALA A 62 -27.11 -11.61 -27.09
C ALA A 62 -28.65 -11.56 -27.23
N LEU A 63 -29.36 -11.50 -26.10
CA LEU A 63 -30.82 -11.57 -26.02
C LEU A 63 -31.45 -10.29 -25.47
N LEU A 64 -32.60 -9.90 -26.00
CA LEU A 64 -33.38 -8.79 -25.45
C LEU A 64 -33.98 -9.16 -24.09
N PRO A 65 -34.13 -8.22 -23.14
CA PRO A 65 -34.73 -8.46 -21.83
C PRO A 65 -36.11 -9.14 -21.88
N ALA A 66 -36.95 -8.78 -22.87
CA ALA A 66 -38.27 -9.36 -23.06
C ALA A 66 -38.26 -10.85 -23.50
N ARG A 67 -37.09 -11.38 -23.87
CA ARG A 67 -36.90 -12.76 -24.35
C ARG A 67 -36.24 -13.66 -23.30
N CYS A 68 -35.99 -13.14 -22.10
CA CYS A 68 -35.39 -13.87 -20.98
C CYS A 68 -36.44 -14.04 -19.88
N GLN A 69 -36.88 -15.27 -19.64
CA GLN A 69 -37.75 -15.57 -18.52
C GLN A 69 -36.91 -16.08 -17.34
N PRO A 70 -36.97 -15.46 -16.15
CA PRO A 70 -36.25 -15.96 -14.99
C PRO A 70 -36.82 -17.34 -14.61
N THR A 71 -35.98 -18.37 -14.66
CA THR A 71 -36.37 -19.71 -14.22
C THR A 71 -36.33 -19.71 -12.69
N ALA A 72 -37.51 -19.79 -12.05
CA ALA A 72 -37.66 -19.75 -10.60
C ALA A 72 -36.87 -20.83 -9.83
N GLY A 73 -36.35 -21.85 -10.52
CA GLY A 73 -35.60 -22.96 -9.94
C GLY A 73 -34.08 -22.76 -9.81
N GLY A 74 -33.49 -21.67 -10.31
CA GLY A 74 -32.02 -21.53 -10.41
C GLY A 74 -31.33 -20.75 -9.27
N GLY A 75 -32.07 -20.19 -8.32
CA GLY A 75 -31.51 -19.33 -7.26
C GLY A 75 -30.85 -20.05 -6.08
N GLY A 76 -30.85 -21.38 -6.09
CA GLY A 76 -30.32 -22.21 -5.02
C GLY A 76 -29.43 -23.29 -5.58
N GLU A 77 -28.21 -22.92 -5.96
CA GLU A 77 -27.08 -23.84 -6.02
C GLU A 77 -26.90 -24.44 -4.62
N ARG A 78 -27.73 -25.45 -4.31
CA ARG A 78 -27.50 -26.42 -3.24
C ARG A 78 -26.20 -27.10 -3.62
N ALA A 79 -25.12 -26.58 -3.05
CA ALA A 79 -23.85 -27.24 -2.89
C ALA A 79 -24.08 -28.58 -2.18
N GLY A 80 -24.40 -29.61 -2.95
CA GLY A 80 -24.59 -30.99 -2.52
C GLY A 80 -23.67 -31.87 -3.38
N GLY A 81 -22.41 -31.97 -2.96
CA GLY A 81 -21.38 -32.69 -3.70
C GLY A 81 -20.11 -32.95 -2.90
N GLY A 82 -20.26 -33.42 -1.65
CA GLY A 82 -19.45 -34.51 -1.11
C GLY A 82 -17.92 -34.42 -1.07
N ARG A 83 -17.31 -33.23 -1.05
CA ARG A 83 -15.96 -33.06 -0.52
C ARG A 83 -16.04 -32.15 0.70
N GLN A 84 -15.69 -32.69 1.86
CA GLN A 84 -15.41 -31.92 3.09
C GLN A 84 -14.17 -31.04 2.87
N GLY A 85 -14.22 -30.13 1.88
CA GLY A 85 -13.31 -29.02 1.79
C GLY A 85 -13.74 -28.03 2.84
N PHE A 86 -12.84 -27.71 3.76
CA PHE A 86 -12.96 -26.67 4.78
C PHE A 86 -13.69 -25.44 4.22
N ASP A 87 -14.96 -25.24 4.62
CA ASP A 87 -15.82 -24.18 4.09
C ASP A 87 -15.41 -22.82 4.69
N VAL A 88 -14.43 -22.19 4.04
CA VAL A 88 -13.93 -20.86 4.40
C VAL A 88 -15.05 -19.81 4.37
N ARG A 89 -16.14 -20.04 3.62
CA ARG A 89 -17.27 -19.09 3.51
C ARG A 89 -18.20 -19.14 4.72
N GLY A 90 -18.30 -20.27 5.41
CA GLY A 90 -18.98 -20.37 6.71
C GLY A 90 -18.29 -19.52 7.78
N LEU A 91 -16.95 -19.57 7.81
CA LEU A 91 -16.11 -18.73 8.67
C LEU A 91 -16.22 -17.24 8.30
N ALA A 92 -16.40 -16.90 7.03
CA ALA A 92 -16.51 -15.51 6.58
C ALA A 92 -17.77 -14.78 7.09
N ARG A 93 -18.85 -15.53 7.42
CA ARG A 93 -20.12 -14.96 7.92
C ARG A 93 -20.14 -14.74 9.43
N SER A 94 -19.31 -15.45 10.20
CA SER A 94 -19.18 -15.24 11.65
C SER A 94 -18.16 -14.16 12.00
N LEU A 95 -17.37 -13.70 11.03
CA LEU A 95 -16.40 -12.63 11.24
C LEU A 95 -17.12 -11.29 11.49
N PRO A 96 -16.66 -10.49 12.48
CA PRO A 96 -17.16 -9.15 12.72
C PRO A 96 -17.10 -8.30 11.43
N PRO A 97 -17.88 -7.20 11.38
CA PRO A 97 -17.79 -6.24 10.29
C PRO A 97 -16.32 -5.86 10.00
N PRO A 98 -15.90 -5.76 8.73
CA PRO A 98 -14.49 -5.64 8.37
C PRO A 98 -13.83 -4.38 8.93
N HIS A 99 -14.60 -3.32 9.17
CA HIS A 99 -14.10 -2.11 9.83
C HIS A 99 -13.73 -2.35 11.31
N GLN A 100 -14.45 -3.23 12.02
CA GLN A 100 -14.16 -3.58 13.41
C GLN A 100 -12.92 -4.46 13.54
N LEU A 101 -12.74 -5.39 12.60
CA LEU A 101 -11.52 -6.20 12.52
C LEU A 101 -10.29 -5.33 12.18
N ALA A 102 -10.42 -4.41 11.23
CA ALA A 102 -9.34 -3.49 10.89
C ALA A 102 -8.98 -2.56 12.08
N ALA A 103 -9.97 -2.00 12.77
CA ALA A 103 -9.76 -1.16 13.94
C ALA A 103 -9.16 -1.96 15.12
N GLY A 104 -9.64 -3.17 15.37
CA GLY A 104 -9.11 -4.06 16.41
C GLY A 104 -7.66 -4.45 16.14
N LEU A 105 -7.32 -4.77 14.89
CA LEU A 105 -5.97 -5.14 14.52
C LEU A 105 -5.01 -3.94 14.53
N ALA A 106 -5.48 -2.75 14.14
CA ALA A 106 -4.73 -1.50 14.31
C ALA A 106 -4.39 -1.23 15.78
N ALA A 107 -5.38 -1.40 16.68
CA ALA A 107 -5.20 -1.21 18.11
C ALA A 107 -4.20 -2.22 18.70
N VAL A 108 -4.28 -3.50 18.29
CA VAL A 108 -3.32 -4.54 18.72
C VAL A 108 -1.91 -4.25 18.20
N LEU A 109 -1.75 -3.83 16.95
CA LEU A 109 -0.44 -3.46 16.40
C LEU A 109 0.17 -2.25 17.11
N CYS A 110 -0.62 -1.22 17.40
CA CYS A 110 -0.14 -0.06 18.17
C CYS A 110 0.27 -0.44 19.59
N LEU A 111 -0.58 -1.19 20.30
CA LEU A 111 -0.38 -1.47 21.73
C LEU A 111 0.68 -2.52 21.99
N VAL A 112 0.78 -3.55 21.15
CA VAL A 112 1.66 -4.71 21.40
C VAL A 112 3.00 -4.56 20.70
N SER A 113 3.02 -4.00 19.49
CA SER A 113 4.25 -3.95 18.67
C SER A 113 4.94 -2.58 18.67
N GLY A 114 4.38 -1.58 19.38
CA GLY A 114 4.96 -0.23 19.46
C GLY A 114 5.00 0.48 18.12
N TRP A 115 4.17 0.05 17.15
CA TRP A 115 4.10 0.69 15.85
C TRP A 115 3.57 2.11 15.99
N SER A 116 4.14 3.04 15.21
CA SER A 116 3.59 4.38 15.09
C SER A 116 2.13 4.31 14.62
N MET A 117 1.29 5.22 15.12
CA MET A 117 -0.14 5.28 14.73
C MET A 117 -0.33 5.30 13.21
N GLY A 118 0.57 5.96 12.48
CA GLY A 118 0.53 6.00 11.01
C GLY A 118 0.71 4.63 10.36
N ASN A 119 1.64 3.81 10.86
CA ASN A 119 1.87 2.47 10.31
C ASN A 119 0.73 1.52 10.63
N ALA A 120 0.22 1.59 11.85
CA ALA A 120 -0.92 0.78 12.25
C ALA A 120 -2.16 1.11 11.40
N ALA A 121 -2.39 2.40 11.11
CA ALA A 121 -3.47 2.85 10.24
C ALA A 121 -3.27 2.36 8.78
N LEU A 122 -2.06 2.45 8.24
CA LEU A 122 -1.74 1.96 6.89
C LEU A 122 -1.91 0.44 6.78
N ALA A 123 -1.40 -0.33 7.75
CA ALA A 123 -1.54 -1.77 7.77
C ALA A 123 -3.01 -2.21 7.90
N ALA A 124 -3.78 -1.53 8.74
CA ALA A 124 -5.21 -1.76 8.87
C ALA A 124 -5.98 -1.43 7.59
N LEU A 125 -5.58 -0.39 6.87
CA LEU A 125 -6.16 -0.02 5.58
C LEU A 125 -5.85 -1.07 4.51
N VAL A 126 -4.61 -1.55 4.43
CA VAL A 126 -4.22 -2.63 3.51
C VAL A 126 -4.99 -3.91 3.83
N LEU A 127 -5.08 -4.29 5.11
CA LEU A 127 -5.83 -5.47 5.53
C LEU A 127 -7.32 -5.33 5.20
N PHE A 128 -7.90 -4.16 5.41
CA PHE A 128 -9.29 -3.87 5.05
C PHE A 128 -9.52 -4.08 3.55
N VAL A 129 -8.64 -3.54 2.69
CA VAL A 129 -8.70 -3.70 1.23
C VAL A 129 -8.59 -5.18 0.82
N VAL A 130 -7.66 -5.93 1.43
CA VAL A 130 -7.50 -7.36 1.17
C VAL A 130 -8.73 -8.15 1.62
N MET A 131 -9.28 -7.86 2.80
CA MET A 131 -10.49 -8.50 3.32
C MET A 131 -11.73 -8.23 2.44
N THR A 132 -11.88 -7.01 1.94
CA THR A 132 -12.94 -6.69 0.98
C THR A 132 -12.73 -7.44 -0.33
N ALA A 133 -11.48 -7.57 -0.78
CA ALA A 133 -11.15 -8.27 -2.02
C ALA A 133 -11.41 -9.78 -1.97
N VAL A 134 -11.21 -10.41 -0.81
CA VAL A 134 -11.48 -11.86 -0.62
C VAL A 134 -13.00 -12.16 -0.63
N ARG A 135 -13.84 -11.17 -0.34
CA ARG A 135 -15.30 -11.33 -0.32
C ARG A 135 -15.94 -11.23 -1.70
N ASP A 136 -15.25 -10.68 -2.68
CA ASP A 136 -15.79 -10.54 -4.04
C ASP A 136 -15.73 -11.88 -4.83
N PRO A 137 -16.83 -12.28 -5.49
CA PRO A 137 -16.91 -13.56 -6.20
C PRO A 137 -16.01 -13.66 -7.44
N GLY A 138 -15.36 -12.56 -7.85
CA GLY A 138 -14.46 -12.50 -9.00
C GLY A 138 -12.99 -12.83 -8.72
N GLY A 139 -12.64 -13.15 -7.47
CA GLY A 139 -11.26 -13.42 -7.06
C GLY A 139 -10.39 -12.16 -6.88
N PRO A 140 -9.15 -12.31 -6.41
CA PRO A 140 -8.31 -11.19 -5.96
C PRO A 140 -7.96 -10.21 -7.08
N LEU A 141 -7.86 -10.69 -8.32
CA LEU A 141 -7.58 -9.85 -9.49
C LEU A 141 -8.76 -8.94 -9.86
N ALA A 142 -9.99 -9.47 -9.83
CA ALA A 142 -11.18 -8.67 -10.09
C ALA A 142 -11.39 -7.61 -9.00
N ALA A 143 -11.16 -8.01 -7.75
CA ALA A 143 -11.21 -7.09 -6.62
C ALA A 143 -10.14 -5.99 -6.70
N ALA A 144 -8.88 -6.34 -7.01
CA ALA A 144 -7.81 -5.36 -7.21
C ALA A 144 -8.16 -4.37 -8.33
N ARG A 145 -8.78 -4.84 -9.42
CA ARG A 145 -9.24 -3.99 -10.51
C ARG A 145 -10.38 -3.07 -10.10
N SER A 146 -11.34 -3.57 -9.31
CA SER A 146 -12.43 -2.75 -8.76
C SER A 146 -11.92 -1.68 -7.79
N ALA A 147 -10.95 -2.03 -6.95
CA ALA A 147 -10.29 -1.11 -6.02
C ALA A 147 -9.48 -0.04 -6.77
N ALA A 148 -8.77 -0.42 -7.83
CA ALA A 148 -8.04 0.52 -8.69
C ALA A 148 -9.00 1.50 -9.39
N ASN A 149 -10.15 1.02 -9.88
CA ASN A 149 -11.17 1.89 -10.48
C ASN A 149 -11.78 2.84 -9.44
N ALA A 150 -12.14 2.35 -8.25
CA ALA A 150 -12.67 3.19 -7.17
C ALA A 150 -11.66 4.25 -6.69
N ALA A 151 -10.38 3.87 -6.63
CA ALA A 151 -9.30 4.80 -6.32
C ALA A 151 -9.11 5.85 -7.43
N ALA A 152 -9.26 5.47 -8.71
CA ALA A 152 -9.23 6.40 -9.83
C ALA A 152 -10.37 7.43 -9.74
N ASP A 153 -11.61 6.99 -9.49
CA ASP A 153 -12.75 7.89 -9.32
C ASP A 153 -12.58 8.84 -8.14
N SER A 154 -11.98 8.35 -7.05
CA SER A 154 -11.70 9.15 -5.86
C SER A 154 -10.61 10.20 -6.15
N MET A 155 -9.56 9.82 -6.86
CA MET A 155 -8.52 10.76 -7.28
C MET A 155 -9.07 11.80 -8.25
N GLU A 156 -9.92 11.43 -9.22
CA GLU A 156 -10.57 12.38 -10.13
C GLU A 156 -11.39 13.43 -9.37
N ARG A 157 -12.12 13.02 -8.32
CA ARG A 157 -12.87 13.96 -7.48
C ARG A 157 -11.98 14.94 -6.72
N VAL A 158 -10.81 14.49 -6.26
CA VAL A 158 -9.90 15.31 -5.44
C VAL A 158 -9.03 16.22 -6.31
N THR A 159 -8.53 15.71 -7.44
CA THR A 159 -7.56 16.42 -8.28
C THR A 159 -8.19 17.12 -9.48
N GLY A 160 -9.43 16.76 -9.85
CA GLY A 160 -10.07 17.18 -11.09
C GLY A 160 -9.44 16.58 -12.36
N GLN A 161 -8.50 15.65 -12.22
CA GLN A 161 -7.81 15.01 -13.34
C GLN A 161 -8.21 13.55 -13.48
N ARG A 162 -8.50 13.12 -14.72
CA ARG A 162 -8.78 11.73 -15.04
C ARG A 162 -7.53 10.88 -15.01
N PHE A 163 -7.45 9.97 -14.05
CA PHE A 163 -6.40 8.97 -14.00
C PHE A 163 -6.87 7.66 -14.62
N THR A 164 -6.02 7.05 -15.45
CA THR A 164 -6.31 5.71 -15.95
C THR A 164 -6.13 4.69 -14.81
N PRO A 165 -6.91 3.59 -14.79
CA PRO A 165 -6.80 2.56 -13.76
C PRO A 165 -5.38 1.97 -13.65
N ALA A 166 -4.65 1.91 -14.77
CA ALA A 166 -3.27 1.45 -14.80
C ALA A 166 -2.31 2.39 -14.05
N GLN A 167 -2.48 3.71 -14.22
CA GLN A 167 -1.68 4.71 -13.50
C GLN A 167 -1.92 4.64 -12.00
N VAL A 168 -3.18 4.48 -11.58
CA VAL A 168 -3.54 4.37 -10.17
C VAL A 168 -2.98 3.09 -9.55
N THR A 169 -3.08 1.97 -10.26
CA THR A 169 -2.46 0.71 -9.82
C THR A 169 -0.95 0.86 -9.66
N CYS A 170 -0.28 1.50 -10.62
CA CYS A 170 1.17 1.73 -10.54
C CYS A 170 1.54 2.62 -9.35
N LEU A 171 0.78 3.69 -9.12
CA LEU A 171 0.97 4.62 -8.00
C LEU A 171 0.74 3.93 -6.65
N LEU A 172 -0.31 3.11 -6.53
CA LEU A 172 -0.57 2.29 -5.34
C LEU A 172 0.56 1.28 -5.08
N LEU A 173 1.04 0.59 -6.13
CA LEU A 173 2.15 -0.35 -6.01
C LEU A 173 3.46 0.35 -5.63
N SER A 174 3.76 1.51 -6.23
CA SER A 174 4.93 2.32 -5.86
C SER A 174 4.82 2.81 -4.41
N THR A 175 3.65 3.24 -3.98
CA THR A 175 3.42 3.68 -2.60
C THR A 175 3.55 2.51 -1.61
N ALA A 176 3.02 1.34 -1.97
CA ALA A 176 3.15 0.13 -1.18
C ALA A 176 4.61 -0.37 -1.11
N ALA A 177 5.34 -0.35 -2.23
CA ALA A 177 6.75 -0.71 -2.29
C ALA A 177 7.61 0.28 -1.50
N PHE A 178 7.31 1.58 -1.57
CA PHE A 178 7.98 2.60 -0.78
C PHE A 178 7.69 2.41 0.71
N ALA A 179 6.43 2.17 1.09
CA ALA A 179 6.05 1.85 2.45
C ALA A 179 6.80 0.60 2.95
N TYR A 180 6.85 -0.46 2.14
CA TYR A 180 7.57 -1.68 2.48
C TYR A 180 9.07 -1.45 2.66
N TYR A 181 9.72 -0.79 1.70
CA TYR A 181 11.16 -0.57 1.72
C TYR A 181 11.59 0.33 2.88
N PHE A 182 10.83 1.39 3.19
CA PHE A 182 11.22 2.34 4.22
C PHE A 182 10.76 1.94 5.63
N TRP A 183 9.67 1.19 5.77
CA TRP A 183 9.11 0.88 7.08
C TRP A 183 9.28 -0.58 7.49
N LEU A 184 9.18 -1.53 6.55
CA LEU A 184 9.21 -2.96 6.85
C LEU A 184 10.60 -3.58 6.62
N ALA A 185 11.34 -3.15 5.60
CA ALA A 185 12.65 -3.70 5.29
C ALA A 185 13.74 -3.45 6.37
N PRO A 186 13.78 -2.30 7.08
CA PRO A 186 14.77 -2.09 8.14
C PRO A 186 14.55 -3.01 9.35
N ALA A 187 13.29 -3.35 9.65
CA ALA A 187 12.96 -4.28 10.73
C ALA A 187 13.36 -5.73 10.40
N ALA A 188 13.39 -6.10 9.12
CA ALA A 188 13.80 -7.43 8.68
C ALA A 188 15.33 -7.63 8.66
N THR A 189 16.11 -6.56 8.58
CA THR A 189 17.59 -6.63 8.44
C THR A 189 18.35 -6.40 9.75
N SER A 190 17.72 -5.91 10.82
CA SER A 190 18.38 -5.70 12.11
C SER A 190 18.67 -6.97 12.92
N GLY A 191 18.28 -8.15 12.43
CA GLY A 191 18.50 -9.45 13.12
C GLY A 191 19.85 -10.12 12.86
N TYR A 192 20.68 -9.60 11.93
CA TYR A 192 21.88 -10.30 11.47
C TYR A 192 23.15 -9.48 11.71
N GLY A 193 23.56 -9.32 12.97
CA GLY A 193 24.85 -8.67 13.24
C GLY A 193 25.09 -8.27 14.67
N GLY A 194 25.26 -9.25 15.55
CA GLY A 194 25.64 -8.98 16.93
C GLY A 194 26.18 -10.17 17.71
N ARG A 195 26.61 -11.25 17.05
CA ARG A 195 27.61 -12.12 17.68
C ARG A 195 28.89 -11.30 17.72
N GLY A 196 29.08 -10.58 18.82
CA GLY A 196 30.35 -10.01 19.19
C GLY A 196 31.38 -11.12 19.09
N SER A 197 32.12 -11.10 17.98
CA SER A 197 33.42 -11.73 17.90
C SER A 197 34.24 -10.98 18.93
N GLY A 198 34.25 -11.54 20.14
CA GLY A 198 35.18 -11.16 21.18
C GLY A 198 36.56 -11.39 20.61
N TYR A 199 37.11 -10.36 19.97
CA TYR A 199 38.53 -10.09 20.05
C TYR A 199 38.82 -9.90 21.53
N ARG A 200 39.02 -11.04 22.21
CA ARG A 200 39.86 -11.12 23.38
C ARG A 200 41.14 -10.43 22.95
N GLU A 201 41.33 -9.20 23.39
CA GLU A 201 42.66 -8.67 23.64
C GLU A 201 43.39 -9.76 24.41
N ARG A 202 44.19 -10.51 23.67
CA ARG A 202 45.16 -11.43 24.20
C ARG A 202 46.17 -10.53 24.88
N GLY A 203 45.93 -10.29 26.16
CA GLY A 203 46.80 -9.56 27.07
C GLY A 203 48.24 -9.97 26.80
N GLY A 204 48.98 -9.01 26.25
CA GLY A 204 50.40 -9.09 26.11
C GLY A 204 51.04 -8.93 27.49
N TYR A 205 51.98 -9.83 27.76
CA TYR A 205 53.17 -9.63 28.60
C TYR A 205 52.91 -9.28 30.07
N ASP A 206 52.53 -10.31 30.83
CA ASP A 206 52.91 -10.39 32.24
C ASP A 206 54.44 -10.66 32.27
N SER A 207 55.20 -9.59 32.46
CA SER A 207 56.64 -9.63 32.68
C SER A 207 57.00 -8.64 33.77
N GLY A 208 57.00 -9.15 35.00
CA GLY A 208 58.00 -8.83 36.01
C GLY A 208 57.84 -7.50 36.74
N GLY A 209 57.95 -7.57 38.07
CA GLY A 209 58.40 -6.42 38.84
C GLY A 209 57.68 -6.21 40.16
N ASP A 210 58.20 -6.88 41.18
CA ASP A 210 58.44 -6.30 42.50
C ASP A 210 57.27 -5.86 43.39
N ARG A 211 57.02 -6.76 44.33
CA ARG A 211 56.80 -6.46 45.75
C ARG A 211 57.67 -5.29 46.21
N ARG A 212 57.05 -4.18 46.63
CA ARG A 212 57.35 -3.48 47.89
C ARG A 212 56.42 -2.28 48.07
N THR A 213 55.76 -2.23 49.23
CA THR A 213 55.52 -1.04 50.07
C THR A 213 55.28 0.28 49.34
N THR A 214 54.20 1.02 49.61
CA THR A 214 54.19 1.93 50.78
C THR A 214 52.77 2.37 51.12
N TYR A 215 52.51 2.38 52.43
CA TYR A 215 51.36 2.96 53.10
C TYR A 215 51.14 4.44 52.73
N GLY A 216 49.87 4.82 52.62
CA GLY A 216 49.44 6.17 53.01
C GLY A 216 49.36 7.20 51.89
N ALA A 217 48.18 7.29 51.27
CA ALA A 217 47.63 8.59 50.93
C ALA A 217 46.10 8.47 50.81
N ARG A 218 45.41 8.82 51.89
CA ARG A 218 44.01 9.22 51.88
C ARG A 218 43.88 10.44 50.94
N ARG A 219 43.42 10.25 49.71
CA ARG A 219 42.69 11.26 48.95
C ARG A 219 41.26 10.73 48.85
N ARG A 220 40.32 11.18 49.69
CA ARG A 220 39.49 12.37 49.41
C ARG A 220 39.17 12.35 47.91
N GLY A 221 38.19 11.54 47.51
CA GLY A 221 36.80 11.85 47.84
C GLY A 221 36.35 12.95 46.88
N SER A 222 36.36 12.60 45.60
CA SER A 222 35.58 13.26 44.57
C SER A 222 35.06 12.11 43.72
N ASP A 223 34.12 11.38 44.33
CA ASP A 223 33.06 10.70 43.61
C ASP A 223 32.34 11.81 42.84
N SER A 224 32.89 12.20 41.70
CA SER A 224 32.07 12.74 40.64
C SER A 224 31.14 11.59 40.32
N GLY A 225 29.97 11.60 40.96
CA GLY A 225 28.75 11.05 40.43
C GLY A 225 28.59 11.67 39.05
N GLY A 226 29.35 11.12 38.10
CA GLY A 226 28.94 11.10 36.72
C GLY A 226 27.66 10.32 36.81
N TRP A 227 26.57 11.08 36.84
CA TRP A 227 25.32 10.63 36.30
C TRP A 227 25.69 10.12 34.91
N SER A 228 26.06 8.84 34.83
CA SER A 228 25.58 7.99 33.77
C SER A 228 24.08 8.13 33.89
N GLY A 229 23.55 9.25 33.35
CA GLY A 229 22.31 9.17 32.67
C GLY A 229 22.52 7.96 31.78
N ASP A 230 21.95 6.82 32.16
CA ASP A 230 20.56 6.55 31.81
C ASP A 230 20.07 7.65 30.86
N GLY A 231 20.77 7.73 29.73
CA GLY A 231 20.36 8.44 28.55
C GLY A 231 19.11 7.68 28.27
N TYR A 232 18.01 8.21 28.80
CA TYR A 232 16.63 7.85 28.55
C TYR A 232 16.67 7.17 27.25
N GLY A 233 16.52 5.83 27.28
CA GLY A 233 16.65 4.94 26.15
C GLY A 233 15.91 5.62 25.04
N GLY A 234 16.68 6.37 24.26
CA GLY A 234 16.15 7.42 23.44
C GLY A 234 15.50 6.57 22.43
N PHE A 235 14.17 6.48 22.48
CA PHE A 235 13.40 5.87 21.43
C PHE A 235 14.14 6.30 20.19
N SER A 236 14.79 5.32 19.57
CA SER A 236 15.38 5.40 18.26
C SER A 236 14.18 5.57 17.35
N SER A 237 13.55 6.72 17.55
CA SER A 237 12.65 7.44 16.73
C SER A 237 13.51 7.52 15.50
N SER A 238 13.14 6.66 14.54
CA SER A 238 13.30 6.94 13.14
C SER A 238 12.78 8.36 12.97
N SER A 239 13.66 9.33 13.24
CA SER A 239 13.33 10.73 13.22
C SER A 239 13.27 11.02 11.74
N TRP A 240 12.08 10.85 11.20
CA TRP A 240 11.60 11.59 10.04
C TRP A 240 11.79 13.05 10.42
N ASP A 241 13.02 13.52 10.27
CA ASP A 241 13.36 14.90 10.53
C ASP A 241 12.41 15.69 9.61
N LEU A 242 11.74 16.69 10.18
CA LEU A 242 10.86 17.55 9.44
C LEU A 242 11.61 18.17 8.24
N GLY A 243 12.93 18.33 8.36
CA GLY A 243 13.84 18.67 7.27
C GLY A 243 13.90 17.64 6.13
N TYR A 244 13.86 16.33 6.42
CA TYR A 244 13.78 15.28 5.40
C TYR A 244 12.45 15.33 4.66
N LEU A 245 11.33 15.41 5.39
CA LEU A 245 10.00 15.49 4.80
C LEU A 245 9.85 16.73 3.92
N LEU A 246 10.37 17.88 4.36
CA LEU A 246 10.36 19.11 3.59
C LEU A 246 11.24 19.00 2.33
N SER A 247 12.43 18.40 2.44
CA SER A 247 13.32 18.15 1.29
C SER A 247 12.70 17.19 0.27
N ALA A 248 12.05 16.12 0.74
CA ALA A 248 11.33 15.17 -0.09
C ALA A 248 10.12 15.81 -0.79
N GLY A 249 9.39 16.68 -0.09
CA GLY A 249 8.29 17.44 -0.67
C GLY A 249 8.74 18.40 -1.78
N VAL A 250 9.85 19.13 -1.57
CA VAL A 250 10.45 19.99 -2.59
C VAL A 250 10.92 19.18 -3.80
N LEU A 251 11.57 18.03 -3.58
CA LEU A 251 12.00 17.14 -4.65
C LEU A 251 10.81 16.61 -5.45
N GLY A 252 9.76 16.14 -4.77
CA GLY A 252 8.55 15.65 -5.40
C GLY A 252 7.88 16.71 -6.28
N ARG A 253 7.79 17.95 -5.79
CA ARG A 253 7.25 19.08 -6.57
C ARG A 253 8.10 19.39 -7.80
N MET A 254 9.42 19.36 -7.69
CA MET A 254 10.32 19.58 -8.83
C MET A 254 10.16 18.48 -9.89
N VAL A 255 10.17 17.22 -9.48
CA VAL A 255 9.99 16.06 -10.39
C VAL A 255 8.61 16.10 -11.07
N TRP A 256 7.56 16.47 -10.33
CA TRP A 256 6.22 16.65 -10.89
C TRP A 256 6.19 17.76 -11.95
N SER A 257 6.76 18.93 -11.63
CA SER A 257 6.83 20.07 -12.56
C SER A 257 7.69 19.77 -13.79
N LEU A 258 8.77 19.00 -13.62
CA LEU A 258 9.66 18.58 -14.70
C LEU A 258 8.97 17.62 -15.66
N GLY A 259 8.15 16.69 -15.18
CA GLY A 259 7.38 15.81 -16.06
C GLY A 259 6.20 16.47 -16.74
N GLY A 260 5.98 17.78 -16.61
CA GLY A 260 4.83 18.47 -17.21
C GLY A 260 3.57 18.45 -16.34
N GLY A 261 3.70 18.09 -15.05
CA GLY A 261 2.62 18.17 -14.08
C GLY A 261 2.01 19.58 -14.03
N GLY A 262 0.69 19.66 -14.16
CA GLY A 262 -0.06 20.92 -14.25
C GLY A 262 -0.34 21.40 -15.68
N THR A 263 0.19 20.74 -16.71
CA THR A 263 -0.19 20.99 -18.10
C THR A 263 -1.33 20.06 -18.55
N ALA A 264 -2.10 20.47 -19.56
CA ALA A 264 -3.19 19.64 -20.12
C ALA A 264 -2.70 18.31 -20.72
N ALA A 265 -1.42 18.23 -21.10
CA ALA A 265 -0.79 17.01 -21.61
C ALA A 265 -0.53 15.96 -20.51
N GLY A 266 -0.65 16.33 -19.24
CA GLY A 266 -0.37 15.45 -18.10
C GLY A 266 1.13 15.26 -17.83
N TRP A 267 1.44 14.39 -16.86
CA TRP A 267 2.81 14.06 -16.50
C TRP A 267 3.36 12.98 -17.44
N SER A 268 4.54 13.18 -18.02
CA SER A 268 5.23 12.19 -18.85
C SER A 268 6.74 12.15 -18.60
N PHE A 269 7.33 10.96 -18.73
CA PHE A 269 8.77 10.77 -18.55
C PHE A 269 9.60 11.42 -19.67
N GLY A 270 9.08 11.42 -20.91
CA GLY A 270 9.73 12.07 -22.04
C GLY A 270 9.88 13.58 -21.82
N GLU A 271 8.86 14.23 -21.25
CA GLU A 271 8.93 15.65 -20.91
C GLU A 271 9.88 15.90 -19.74
N LEU A 272 9.93 15.01 -18.75
CA LEU A 272 10.91 15.09 -17.65
C LEU A 272 12.34 15.08 -18.18
N VAL A 273 12.69 14.11 -19.03
CA VAL A 273 14.04 13.99 -19.60
C VAL A 273 14.38 15.19 -20.47
N ARG A 274 13.44 15.60 -21.33
CA ARG A 274 13.62 16.77 -22.19
C ARG A 274 13.85 18.03 -21.37
N ARG A 275 13.03 18.28 -20.33
CA ARG A 275 13.18 19.46 -19.46
C ARG A 275 14.45 19.41 -18.62
N ALA A 276 14.82 18.23 -18.13
CA ALA A 276 16.08 18.04 -17.42
C ALA A 276 17.31 18.31 -18.31
N GLN A 277 17.24 17.96 -19.60
CA GLN A 277 18.29 18.29 -20.57
C GLN A 277 18.36 19.78 -20.91
N THR A 278 17.24 20.50 -20.83
CA THR A 278 17.21 21.95 -21.06
C THR A 278 17.48 22.79 -19.82
N MET A 279 17.59 22.18 -18.63
CA MET A 279 17.91 22.91 -17.40
C MET A 279 19.34 23.43 -17.44
N ASP A 280 19.54 24.62 -16.89
CA ASP A 280 20.88 25.14 -16.62
C ASP A 280 21.64 24.18 -15.71
N ILE A 281 22.95 24.06 -15.94
CA ILE A 281 23.85 23.15 -15.24
C ILE A 281 23.80 23.38 -13.73
N TRP A 282 23.57 24.63 -13.29
CA TRP A 282 23.39 24.99 -11.89
C TRP A 282 22.11 24.42 -11.28
N GLN A 283 21.00 24.43 -12.01
CA GLN A 283 19.74 23.84 -11.55
C GLN A 283 19.86 22.32 -11.46
N LEU A 284 20.56 21.71 -12.43
CA LEU A 284 20.83 20.28 -12.44
C LEU A 284 21.71 19.87 -11.25
N LEU A 285 22.71 20.69 -10.89
CA LEU A 285 23.52 20.48 -9.69
C LEU A 285 22.70 20.62 -8.39
N MET A 286 21.79 21.60 -8.30
CA MET A 286 20.88 21.72 -7.15
C MET A 286 19.94 20.51 -7.03
N LEU A 287 19.36 20.06 -8.14
CA LEU A 287 18.51 18.88 -8.18
C LEU A 287 19.30 17.62 -7.75
N SER A 288 20.52 17.46 -8.25
CA SER A 288 21.41 16.36 -7.87
C SER A 288 21.72 16.36 -6.37
N ASN A 289 22.04 17.52 -5.78
CA ASN A 289 22.28 17.64 -4.34
C ASN A 289 21.01 17.30 -3.53
N LEU A 290 19.85 17.74 -4.00
CA LEU A 290 18.56 17.40 -3.37
C LEU A 290 18.28 15.89 -3.43
N ILE A 291 18.52 15.26 -4.59
CA ILE A 291 18.38 13.82 -4.79
C ILE A 291 19.36 13.07 -3.87
N GLN A 292 20.61 13.49 -3.78
CA GLN A 292 21.59 12.88 -2.88
C GLN A 292 21.19 13.05 -1.41
N ARG A 293 20.60 14.18 -1.01
CA ARG A 293 20.10 14.37 0.37
C ARG A 293 18.90 13.47 0.69
N VAL A 294 18.00 13.25 -0.27
CA VAL A 294 16.76 12.46 -0.06
C VAL A 294 16.99 10.96 -0.24
N LEU A 295 17.78 10.55 -1.24
CA LEU A 295 18.04 9.15 -1.60
C LEU A 295 19.36 8.63 -1.03
N GLY A 296 20.37 9.49 -0.83
CA GLY A 296 21.69 9.09 -0.35
C GLY A 296 21.75 8.68 1.12
N GLY A 297 20.60 8.48 1.77
CA GLY A 297 20.50 8.09 3.17
C GLY A 297 20.98 9.23 4.05
N GLY A 298 20.02 10.04 4.51
CA GLY A 298 20.22 11.23 5.34
C GLY A 298 21.41 11.08 6.26
N GLN A 299 22.34 12.05 6.15
CA GLN A 299 23.56 12.18 6.93
C GLN A 299 23.64 11.10 8.00
N ARG A 300 24.37 10.00 7.72
CA ARG A 300 25.06 9.34 8.81
C ARG A 300 25.83 10.47 9.45
N ARG A 301 25.27 10.98 10.55
CA ARG A 301 25.75 12.11 11.34
C ARG A 301 27.12 11.64 11.76
N GLY A 302 28.08 11.95 10.90
CA GLY A 302 29.48 11.67 11.12
C GLY A 302 29.73 12.32 12.46
N GLY A 303 30.08 11.50 13.43
CA GLY A 303 30.74 11.97 14.61
C GLY A 303 31.96 12.75 14.16
N PHE A 304 31.77 14.03 13.89
CA PHE A 304 32.81 15.05 13.94
C PHE A 304 33.08 15.33 15.42
N GLY A 305 33.46 14.26 16.12
CA GLY A 305 33.90 14.23 17.50
C GLY A 305 35.23 13.47 17.54
N GLY A 306 36.18 13.88 16.69
CA GLY A 306 37.46 13.18 16.55
C GLY A 306 38.64 14.04 16.13
N TYR A 307 38.47 15.36 15.97
CA TYR A 307 39.57 16.31 15.76
C TYR A 307 39.52 17.41 16.82
N GLY A 308 39.80 17.04 18.05
CA GLY A 308 39.90 17.97 19.19
C GLY A 308 40.86 17.51 20.29
N GLY A 309 41.70 16.52 20.01
CA GLY A 309 42.71 16.01 20.92
C GLY A 309 44.10 16.58 20.62
N TYR A 310 44.23 17.89 20.43
CA TYR A 310 45.55 18.52 20.56
C TYR A 310 45.91 18.50 22.04
N GLY A 311 46.67 17.47 22.43
CA GLY A 311 47.30 17.37 23.73
C GLY A 311 48.14 18.61 24.00
N ARG A 312 47.60 19.52 24.81
CA ARG A 312 48.41 20.50 25.53
C ARG A 312 49.25 19.74 26.56
N ARG A 313 50.46 19.36 26.16
CA ARG A 313 51.51 18.96 27.11
C ARG A 313 51.80 20.18 28.00
N ARG A 314 51.54 20.06 29.30
CA ARG A 314 52.08 20.98 30.30
C ARG A 314 53.59 20.77 30.33
N MET A 315 54.37 21.74 29.86
CA MET A 315 55.77 21.85 30.26
C MET A 315 55.78 22.31 31.72
N TYR A 316 56.37 21.49 32.58
CA TYR A 316 56.78 21.93 33.91
C TYR A 316 58.12 22.66 33.74
N PHE A 317 58.17 23.92 34.16
CA PHE A 317 59.39 24.62 34.53
C PHE A 317 59.59 24.47 36.04
#